data_AF-A0A7C2VWJ6-F1
#
_entry.id   AF-A0A7C2VWJ6-F1
#
_cell.length_a   1.000
_cell.length_b   1.000
_cell.length_c   1.000
_cell.angle_alpha   90.00
_cell.angle_beta   90.00
_cell.angle_gamma   90.00
#
_symmetry.space_group_name_H-M   'P 1'
#
loop_
_entity.id
_entity.type
_entity.pdbx_description
1 polymer ?
#
loop_
_entity_poly.entity_id
_entity_poly.type
_entity_poly.pdbx_seq_one_letter_code
_entity_poly.pdbx_strand_id
1 'polypeptide(L)'
;MMRRKAALTALVLFLFLLLMGASGDKRFDKLLQEGRLLFEEGNFEGAIDRLRSAIILGGPKKRMATAYMIVGISYLAMGGRREAESCFEFAIKLNPELQMPKGYPPKAVALFGKVQERLLGRLLLKTDPPEAEVYLDGKRIGRTDRRGEIEIYPVLIGRHRLELRKIHYHDHIGEIVVKSGTNTVKLSLRKIKIRLNLRSDPIGAEVLLNGRKVGETPINLEVEEDARPALTVRYPTYREFSGDVRIEGNRVFLGDTAYPVRRFSASILIRLEKLPPGVLLVRSDPKGAEVHLDGRFVGITPLKLEKVEVGKHEISIFKDGFDRLYDEVKIESGRIAVYRGVLGGKVEVKSVPEGAEVILNGRRIGHTPLRSPQLPPGSYTVLIRKPGFRDIWSKVTVSTGRTAEIVGRLRPYIGALWISSDPKGASIFVDGRFSGRTPKLIYGLEVGEHDIRLKMGTASWSGKVKIRRNRIAYLAPHVR
;
A
#
# COMPACT_ATOMS: atom_id res chain seq x y z
N MET A 1 36.57 -17.22 54.23
CA MET A 1 37.39 -18.47 54.36
C MET A 1 36.59 -19.77 54.23
N MET A 2 35.30 -19.83 54.63
CA MET A 2 34.47 -21.06 54.55
C MET A 2 34.10 -21.53 53.13
N ARG A 3 33.86 -20.63 52.16
CA ARG A 3 33.50 -21.01 50.77
C ARG A 3 34.62 -21.71 49.98
N ARG A 4 35.90 -21.46 50.32
CA ARG A 4 37.04 -22.14 49.68
C ARG A 4 37.27 -23.57 50.22
N LYS A 5 36.92 -23.84 51.48
CA LYS A 5 37.00 -25.19 52.06
C LYS A 5 35.89 -26.13 51.55
N ALA A 6 34.70 -25.61 51.27
CA ALA A 6 33.60 -26.37 50.65
C ALA A 6 33.88 -26.75 49.18
N ALA A 7 34.50 -25.84 48.40
CA ALA A 7 34.88 -26.12 47.03
C ALA A 7 36.03 -27.16 46.92
N LEU A 8 36.99 -27.11 47.84
CA LEU A 8 38.11 -28.06 47.88
C LEU A 8 37.67 -29.47 48.30
N THR A 9 36.74 -29.57 49.26
CA THR A 9 36.17 -30.87 49.69
C THR A 9 35.27 -31.48 48.63
N ALA A 10 34.48 -30.69 47.90
CA ALA A 10 33.71 -31.17 46.76
C ALA A 10 34.61 -31.62 45.59
N LEU A 11 35.71 -30.91 45.33
CA LEU A 11 36.69 -31.29 44.29
C LEU A 11 37.44 -32.58 44.64
N VAL A 12 37.83 -32.77 45.91
CA VAL A 12 38.48 -34.00 46.38
C VAL A 12 37.51 -35.18 46.36
N LEU A 13 36.25 -34.99 46.76
CA LEU A 13 35.22 -36.04 46.68
C LEU A 13 34.91 -36.42 45.22
N PHE A 14 34.88 -35.45 44.31
CA PHE A 14 34.70 -35.66 42.88
C PHE A 14 35.90 -36.38 42.24
N LEU A 15 37.14 -36.01 42.61
CA LEU A 15 38.35 -36.71 42.18
C LEU A 15 38.41 -38.15 42.71
N PHE A 16 37.95 -38.38 43.95
CA PHE A 16 37.91 -39.71 44.58
C PHE A 16 36.83 -40.61 43.96
N LEU A 17 35.66 -40.05 43.62
CA LEU A 17 34.61 -40.73 42.84
C LEU A 17 35.08 -41.07 41.41
N LEU A 18 35.86 -40.19 40.77
CA LEU A 18 36.52 -40.44 39.49
C LEU A 18 37.58 -41.56 39.57
N LEU A 19 38.38 -41.59 40.63
CA LEU A 19 39.40 -42.63 40.87
C LEU A 19 38.79 -44.00 41.20
N MET A 20 37.73 -44.06 42.01
CA MET A 20 36.98 -45.31 42.26
C MET A 20 36.29 -45.82 40.99
N GLY A 21 35.66 -44.93 40.22
CA GLY A 21 35.06 -45.26 38.93
C GLY A 21 36.07 -45.83 37.92
N ALA A 22 37.26 -45.23 37.82
CA ALA A 22 38.33 -45.72 36.93
C ALA A 22 38.90 -47.09 37.35
N SER A 23 38.90 -47.40 38.65
CA SER A 23 39.34 -48.71 39.15
C SER A 23 38.29 -49.81 38.96
N GLY A 24 37.01 -49.45 39.08
CA GLY A 24 35.86 -50.33 38.84
C GLY A 24 35.75 -50.72 37.37
N ASP A 25 35.88 -49.75 36.46
CA ASP A 25 35.84 -50.00 35.00
C ASP A 25 36.96 -50.92 34.54
N LYS A 26 38.19 -50.76 35.06
CA LYS A 26 39.32 -51.65 34.75
C LYS A 26 39.08 -53.09 35.23
N ARG A 27 38.50 -53.25 36.41
CA ARG A 27 38.15 -54.58 36.95
C ARG A 27 36.99 -55.21 36.17
N PHE A 28 35.99 -54.41 35.79
CA PHE A 28 34.89 -54.83 34.93
C PHE A 28 35.42 -55.34 33.58
N ASP A 29 36.28 -54.56 32.92
CA ASP A 29 36.83 -54.91 31.61
C ASP A 29 37.69 -56.18 31.69
N LYS A 30 38.47 -56.34 32.76
CA LYS A 30 39.23 -57.57 33.01
C LYS A 30 38.34 -58.79 33.13
N LEU A 31 37.31 -58.73 33.98
CA LEU A 31 36.35 -59.84 34.16
C LEU A 31 35.54 -60.13 32.89
N LEU A 32 35.18 -59.09 32.14
CA LEU A 32 34.51 -59.22 30.85
C LEU A 32 35.41 -59.94 29.83
N GLN A 33 36.70 -59.63 29.80
CA GLN A 33 37.67 -60.28 28.91
C GLN A 33 37.95 -61.73 29.33
N GLU A 34 38.20 -61.98 30.62
CA GLU A 34 38.36 -63.34 31.17
C GLU A 34 37.14 -64.22 30.83
N GLY A 35 35.93 -63.70 31.04
CA GLY A 35 34.69 -64.41 30.73
C GLY A 35 34.48 -64.67 29.24
N ARG A 36 34.94 -63.78 28.36
CA ARG A 36 34.92 -64.00 26.90
C ARG A 36 35.87 -65.11 26.48
N LEU A 37 37.10 -65.12 27.02
CA LEU A 37 38.09 -66.16 26.71
C LEU A 37 37.56 -67.54 27.13
N LEU A 38 37.04 -67.65 28.34
CA LEU A 38 36.43 -68.90 28.83
C LEU A 38 35.25 -69.35 27.96
N PHE A 39 34.46 -68.40 27.44
CA PHE A 39 33.37 -68.70 26.52
C PHE A 39 33.88 -69.24 25.17
N GLU A 40 34.93 -68.64 24.62
CA GLU A 40 35.58 -69.08 23.38
C GLU A 40 36.22 -70.47 23.52
N GLU A 41 36.74 -70.79 24.71
CA GLU A 41 37.28 -72.11 25.08
C GLU A 41 36.20 -73.17 25.33
N GLY A 42 34.91 -72.80 25.33
CA GLY A 42 33.78 -73.69 25.63
C GLY A 42 33.55 -73.97 27.11
N ASN A 43 34.29 -73.32 28.02
CA ASN A 43 34.07 -73.38 29.46
C ASN A 43 32.91 -72.44 29.87
N PHE A 44 31.68 -72.89 29.60
CA PHE A 44 30.47 -72.08 29.79
C PHE A 44 30.20 -71.72 31.26
N GLU A 45 30.46 -72.61 32.21
CA GLU A 45 30.29 -72.33 33.65
C GLU A 45 31.26 -71.26 34.14
N GLY A 46 32.55 -71.40 33.79
CA GLY A 46 33.57 -70.40 34.12
C GLY A 46 33.28 -69.04 33.48
N ALA A 47 32.80 -69.04 32.24
CA ALA A 47 32.37 -67.82 31.55
C ALA A 47 31.21 -67.14 32.29
N ILE A 48 30.18 -67.90 32.69
CA ILE A 48 29.02 -67.37 33.43
C ILE A 48 29.47 -66.72 34.74
N ASP A 49 30.33 -67.37 35.52
CA ASP A 49 30.79 -66.88 36.82
C ASP A 49 31.52 -65.52 36.69
N ARG A 50 32.47 -65.44 35.75
CA ARG A 50 33.25 -64.22 35.50
C ARG A 50 32.41 -63.08 34.96
N LEU A 51 31.51 -63.37 34.02
CA LEU A 51 30.64 -62.35 33.42
C LEU A 51 29.57 -61.87 34.39
N ARG A 52 29.00 -62.74 35.24
CA ARG A 52 28.09 -62.31 36.32
C ARG A 52 28.81 -61.45 37.34
N SER A 53 30.03 -61.81 37.71
CA SER A 53 30.89 -60.98 38.57
C SER A 53 31.14 -59.59 37.95
N ALA A 54 31.39 -59.52 36.64
CA ALA A 54 31.50 -58.25 35.91
C ALA A 54 30.18 -57.46 35.97
N ILE A 55 29.05 -58.10 35.68
CA ILE A 55 27.73 -57.46 35.71
C ILE A 55 27.41 -56.88 37.10
N ILE A 56 27.70 -57.62 38.17
CA ILE A 56 27.47 -57.19 39.56
C ILE A 56 28.33 -55.96 39.92
N LEU A 57 29.59 -55.94 39.46
CA LEU A 57 30.48 -54.80 39.67
C LEU A 57 29.93 -53.51 39.05
N GLY A 58 29.10 -53.65 38.01
CA GLY A 58 28.55 -52.54 37.25
C GLY A 58 29.58 -52.00 36.24
N GLY A 59 29.08 -51.56 35.10
CA GLY A 59 29.91 -50.99 34.05
C GLY A 59 29.08 -50.26 33.00
N PRO A 60 29.69 -49.82 31.89
CA PRO A 60 28.97 -49.16 30.82
C PRO A 60 27.84 -50.05 30.27
N LYS A 61 26.61 -49.52 30.16
CA LYS A 61 25.40 -50.28 29.74
C LYS A 61 25.64 -51.14 28.49
N LYS A 62 26.31 -50.59 27.46
CA LYS A 62 26.62 -51.31 26.22
C LYS A 62 27.52 -52.53 26.46
N ARG A 63 28.50 -52.45 27.36
CA ARG A 63 29.39 -53.57 27.68
C ARG A 63 28.71 -54.59 28.59
N MET A 64 27.91 -54.13 29.55
CA MET A 64 27.07 -55.01 30.36
C MET A 64 26.06 -55.79 29.51
N ALA A 65 25.46 -55.15 28.51
CA ALA A 65 24.58 -55.81 27.56
C ALA A 65 25.29 -56.97 26.84
N THR A 66 26.55 -56.77 26.44
CA THR A 66 27.35 -57.83 25.83
C THR A 66 27.67 -58.96 26.82
N ALA A 67 27.96 -58.65 28.09
CA ALA A 67 28.15 -59.65 29.13
C ALA A 67 26.89 -60.51 29.31
N TYR A 68 25.71 -59.88 29.45
CA TYR A 68 24.44 -60.58 29.53
C TYR A 68 24.16 -61.45 28.30
N MET A 69 24.50 -60.96 27.10
CA MET A 69 24.35 -61.74 25.87
C MET A 69 25.20 -63.02 25.90
N ILE A 70 26.48 -62.91 26.28
CA ILE A 70 27.37 -64.09 26.35
C ILE A 70 26.89 -65.06 27.42
N VAL A 71 26.51 -64.56 28.61
CA VAL A 71 25.92 -65.39 29.68
C VAL A 71 24.68 -66.14 29.18
N GLY A 72 23.81 -65.46 28.43
CA GLY A 72 22.62 -66.08 27.86
C GLY A 72 22.95 -67.19 26.85
N ILE A 73 23.99 -67.02 26.04
CA ILE A 73 24.44 -68.05 25.09
C ILE A 73 25.03 -69.25 25.83
N SER A 74 25.84 -69.01 26.88
CA SER A 74 26.38 -70.07 27.74
C SER A 74 25.26 -70.91 28.36
N TYR A 75 24.23 -70.27 28.93
CA TYR A 75 23.07 -70.98 29.46
C TYR A 75 22.36 -71.81 28.40
N LEU A 76 22.21 -71.27 27.19
CA LEU A 76 21.56 -71.99 26.10
C LEU A 76 22.37 -73.21 25.64
N ALA A 77 23.70 -73.11 25.62
CA ALA A 77 24.59 -74.23 25.31
C ALA A 77 24.48 -75.36 26.34
N MET A 78 24.22 -75.01 27.61
CA MET A 78 23.99 -75.94 28.72
C MET A 78 22.53 -76.42 28.85
N GLY A 79 21.63 -76.05 27.92
CA GLY A 79 20.22 -76.44 27.95
C GLY A 79 19.27 -75.54 28.77
N GLY A 80 19.79 -74.51 29.43
CA GLY A 80 19.05 -73.53 30.24
C GLY A 80 18.35 -72.46 29.40
N ARG A 81 17.23 -72.80 28.76
CA ARG A 81 16.52 -71.88 27.85
C ARG A 81 15.92 -70.66 28.54
N ARG A 82 15.33 -70.81 29.73
CA ARG A 82 14.64 -69.71 30.43
C ARG A 82 15.64 -68.66 30.95
N GLU A 83 16.78 -69.15 31.43
CA GLU A 83 17.91 -68.36 31.88
C GLU A 83 18.51 -67.58 30.70
N ALA A 84 18.65 -68.23 29.55
CA ALA A 84 19.08 -67.58 28.31
C ALA A 84 18.13 -66.47 27.88
N GLU A 85 16.81 -66.73 27.83
CA GLU A 85 15.79 -65.73 27.49
C GLU A 85 15.86 -64.51 28.42
N SER A 86 15.96 -64.73 29.73
CA SER A 86 16.07 -63.66 30.72
C SER A 86 17.33 -62.80 30.53
N CYS A 87 18.47 -63.44 30.27
CA CYS A 87 19.72 -62.73 30.01
C CYS A 87 19.64 -61.91 28.72
N PHE A 88 19.02 -62.44 27.66
CA PHE A 88 18.78 -61.69 26.42
C PHE A 88 17.85 -60.49 26.63
N GLU A 89 16.81 -60.62 27.47
CA GLU A 89 15.96 -59.48 27.80
C GLU A 89 16.75 -58.34 28.47
N PHE A 90 17.58 -58.67 29.46
CA PHE A 90 18.42 -57.67 30.13
C PHE A 90 19.43 -57.05 29.16
N ALA A 91 20.04 -57.87 28.30
CA ALA A 91 20.96 -57.39 27.27
C ALA A 91 20.29 -56.36 26.35
N ILE A 92 19.10 -56.67 25.83
CA ILE A 92 18.35 -55.79 24.94
C ILE A 92 17.84 -54.54 25.66
N LYS A 93 17.34 -54.65 26.89
CA LYS A 93 16.91 -53.49 27.70
C LYS A 93 18.08 -52.53 27.99
N LEU A 94 19.30 -53.04 28.16
CA LEU A 94 20.49 -52.23 28.38
C LEU A 94 21.04 -51.61 27.08
N ASN A 95 20.95 -52.33 25.97
CA ASN A 95 21.37 -51.88 24.66
C ASN A 95 20.42 -52.38 23.56
N PRO A 96 19.36 -51.62 23.23
CA PRO A 96 18.41 -52.00 22.20
C PRO A 96 19.04 -52.22 20.81
N GLU A 97 20.17 -51.54 20.53
CA GLU A 97 20.96 -51.64 19.30
C GLU A 97 21.85 -52.90 19.25
N LEU A 98 21.84 -53.75 20.27
CA LEU A 98 22.70 -54.92 20.36
C LEU A 98 22.39 -55.93 19.24
N GLN A 99 23.43 -56.37 18.55
CA GLN A 99 23.37 -57.42 17.52
C GLN A 99 24.26 -58.60 17.93
N MET A 100 23.82 -59.82 17.62
CA MET A 100 24.67 -60.99 17.74
C MET A 100 25.67 -61.03 16.57
N PRO A 101 26.99 -61.24 16.84
CA PRO A 101 27.97 -61.36 15.78
C PRO A 101 27.71 -62.59 14.87
N LYS A 102 28.28 -62.57 13.66
CA LYS A 102 28.26 -63.72 12.75
C LYS A 102 29.03 -64.89 13.36
N GLY A 103 28.54 -66.12 13.18
CA GLY A 103 29.18 -67.35 13.67
C GLY A 103 28.64 -67.89 15.01
N TYR A 104 27.70 -67.19 15.65
CA TYR A 104 27.05 -67.69 16.87
C TYR A 104 26.02 -68.80 16.56
N PRO A 105 25.74 -69.72 17.52
CA PRO A 105 24.89 -70.89 17.28
C PRO A 105 23.49 -70.52 16.75
N PRO A 106 22.94 -71.24 15.74
CA PRO A 106 21.63 -70.90 15.16
C PRO A 106 20.48 -70.84 16.18
N LYS A 107 20.50 -71.71 17.21
CA LYS A 107 19.52 -71.69 18.30
C LYS A 107 19.58 -70.40 19.13
N ALA A 108 20.77 -69.87 19.37
CA ALA A 108 20.96 -68.62 20.12
C ALA A 108 20.47 -67.41 19.31
N VAL A 109 20.83 -67.36 18.02
CA VAL A 109 20.38 -66.31 17.10
C VAL A 109 18.86 -66.28 17.00
N ALA A 110 18.23 -67.45 16.81
CA ALA A 110 16.77 -67.55 16.72
C ALA A 110 16.07 -67.12 18.02
N LEU A 111 16.61 -67.51 19.18
CA LEU A 111 16.04 -67.14 20.47
C LEU A 111 16.19 -65.65 20.76
N PHE A 112 17.36 -65.08 20.50
CA PHE A 112 17.62 -63.65 20.66
C PHE A 112 16.70 -62.81 19.76
N GLY A 113 16.53 -63.23 18.50
CA GLY A 113 15.59 -62.58 17.57
C GLY A 113 14.15 -62.57 18.10
N LYS A 114 13.66 -63.69 18.64
CA LYS A 114 12.32 -63.75 19.28
C LYS A 114 12.19 -62.80 20.48
N VAL A 115 13.23 -62.65 21.29
CA VAL A 115 13.23 -61.69 22.40
C VAL A 115 13.25 -60.25 21.88
N GLN A 116 14.01 -59.96 20.82
CA GLN A 116 14.00 -58.65 20.16
C GLN A 116 12.60 -58.29 19.64
N GLU A 117 11.92 -59.20 18.93
CA GLU A 117 10.56 -58.98 18.41
C GLU A 117 9.53 -58.67 19.53
N ARG A 118 9.74 -59.24 20.72
CA ARG A 118 8.87 -59.03 21.89
C ARG A 118 9.18 -57.74 22.65
N LEU A 119 10.41 -57.23 22.59
CA LEU A 119 10.85 -56.07 23.37
C LEU A 119 11.01 -54.79 22.55
N LEU A 120 11.16 -54.89 21.23
CA LEU A 120 11.49 -53.78 20.36
C LEU A 120 10.32 -53.48 19.40
N GLY A 121 10.01 -52.19 19.28
CA GLY A 121 9.09 -51.65 18.30
C GLY A 121 9.81 -50.67 17.36
N ARG A 122 9.07 -50.25 16.33
CA ARG A 122 9.42 -49.15 15.43
C ARG A 122 8.52 -47.96 15.75
N LEU A 123 9.08 -46.76 15.70
CA LEU A 123 8.33 -45.52 15.83
C LEU A 123 8.51 -44.71 14.55
N LEU A 124 7.44 -44.56 13.78
CA LEU A 124 7.34 -43.60 12.69
C LEU A 124 6.74 -42.30 13.24
N LEU A 125 7.58 -41.31 13.47
CA LEU A 125 7.14 -39.99 13.89
C LEU A 125 6.95 -39.09 12.66
N LYS A 126 5.79 -38.44 12.60
CA LYS A 126 5.48 -37.42 11.59
C LYS A 126 5.23 -36.07 12.27
N THR A 127 5.92 -35.02 11.83
CA THR A 127 5.80 -33.67 12.37
C THR A 127 5.34 -32.66 11.32
N ASP A 128 4.56 -31.69 11.78
CA ASP A 128 4.23 -30.47 11.04
C ASP A 128 4.57 -29.26 11.94
N PRO A 129 5.59 -28.45 11.62
CA PRO A 129 6.36 -28.41 10.38
C PRO A 129 7.37 -29.57 10.26
N PRO A 130 7.92 -29.80 9.05
CA PRO A 130 9.04 -30.72 8.84
C PRO A 130 10.34 -30.20 9.47
N GLU A 131 11.38 -31.04 9.44
CA GLU A 131 12.71 -30.72 9.99
C GLU A 131 12.73 -30.28 11.47
N ALA A 132 11.86 -30.86 12.30
CA ALA A 132 11.88 -30.72 13.75
C ALA A 132 12.98 -31.60 14.35
N GLU A 133 13.73 -31.10 15.33
CA GLU A 133 14.67 -31.90 16.11
C GLU A 133 13.92 -32.80 17.09
N VAL A 134 14.28 -34.08 17.11
CA VAL A 134 13.59 -35.12 17.86
C VAL A 134 14.49 -35.69 18.95
N TYR A 135 13.96 -35.72 20.16
CA TYR A 135 14.58 -36.30 21.33
C TYR A 135 13.66 -37.38 21.91
N LEU A 136 14.22 -38.55 22.18
CA LEU A 136 13.51 -39.65 22.83
C LEU A 136 14.25 -40.00 24.12
N ASP A 137 13.54 -39.91 25.26
CA ASP A 137 14.08 -40.10 26.61
C ASP A 137 15.33 -39.24 26.88
N GLY A 138 15.35 -38.02 26.35
CA GLY A 138 16.46 -37.07 26.47
C GLY A 138 17.63 -37.32 25.53
N LYS A 139 17.67 -38.45 24.79
CA LYS A 139 18.67 -38.70 23.74
C LYS A 139 18.24 -38.02 22.44
N ARG A 140 19.11 -37.21 21.85
CA ARG A 140 18.90 -36.65 20.50
C ARG A 140 18.90 -37.78 19.48
N ILE A 141 17.81 -37.93 18.75
CA ILE A 141 17.67 -38.94 17.69
C ILE A 141 18.09 -38.36 16.35
N GLY A 142 17.61 -37.16 16.02
CA GLY A 142 17.88 -36.55 14.72
C GLY A 142 16.88 -35.45 14.39
N ARG A 143 16.65 -35.24 13.10
CA ARG A 143 15.61 -34.36 12.58
C ARG A 143 14.66 -35.16 11.70
N THR A 144 13.38 -34.81 11.71
CA THR A 144 12.47 -35.26 10.66
C THR A 144 12.95 -34.77 9.30
N ASP A 145 12.67 -35.52 8.24
CA ASP A 145 13.04 -35.13 6.89
C ASP A 145 12.17 -33.96 6.37
N ARG A 146 12.33 -33.64 5.08
CA ARG A 146 11.55 -32.59 4.38
C ARG A 146 10.06 -32.91 4.26
N ARG A 147 9.68 -34.18 4.39
CA ARG A 147 8.29 -34.64 4.44
C ARG A 147 7.75 -34.67 5.87
N GLY A 148 8.60 -34.35 6.85
CA GLY A 148 8.26 -34.33 8.26
C GLY A 148 8.33 -35.72 8.89
N GLU A 149 9.02 -36.69 8.30
CA GLU A 149 9.05 -38.06 8.80
C GLU A 149 10.41 -38.45 9.39
N ILE A 150 10.41 -39.24 10.46
CA ILE A 150 11.59 -39.97 10.95
C ILE A 150 11.16 -41.33 11.46
N GLU A 151 11.84 -42.38 11.00
CA GLU A 151 11.72 -43.71 11.57
C GLU A 151 12.79 -43.89 12.65
N ILE A 152 12.35 -44.30 13.84
CA ILE A 152 13.20 -44.57 14.99
C ILE A 152 13.10 -46.06 15.28
N TYR A 153 14.23 -46.75 15.10
CA TYR A 153 14.37 -48.16 15.38
C TYR A 153 15.82 -48.47 15.77
N PRO A 154 16.06 -49.34 16.76
CA PRO A 154 15.07 -49.97 17.64
C PRO A 154 14.63 -49.07 18.79
N VAL A 155 13.35 -49.17 19.20
CA VAL A 155 12.81 -48.52 20.40
C VAL A 155 12.23 -49.59 21.33
N LEU A 156 12.47 -49.49 22.63
CA LEU A 156 11.85 -50.43 23.58
C LEU A 156 10.32 -50.27 23.55
N ILE A 157 9.60 -51.36 23.78
CA ILE A 157 8.16 -51.31 23.99
C ILE A 157 7.91 -50.75 25.39
N GLY A 158 7.00 -49.79 25.51
CA GLY A 158 6.70 -49.10 26.77
C GLY A 158 6.44 -47.61 26.60
N ARG A 159 6.47 -46.89 27.73
CA ARG A 159 6.31 -45.43 27.78
C ARG A 159 7.66 -44.74 27.54
N HIS A 160 7.65 -43.72 26.70
CA HIS A 160 8.80 -42.91 26.37
C HIS A 160 8.46 -41.43 26.41
N ARG A 161 9.42 -40.60 26.83
CA ARG A 161 9.29 -39.14 26.77
C ARG A 161 9.77 -38.66 25.40
N LEU A 162 8.86 -38.09 24.62
CA LEU A 162 9.15 -37.48 23.33
C LEU A 162 9.25 -35.97 23.50
N GLU A 163 10.30 -35.39 22.94
CA GLU A 163 10.50 -33.94 22.88
C GLU A 163 10.84 -33.51 21.46
N LEU A 164 10.14 -32.49 20.96
CA LEU A 164 10.34 -31.91 19.65
C LEU A 164 10.72 -30.45 19.80
N ARG A 165 11.75 -30.04 19.06
CA ARG A 165 12.22 -28.64 19.04
C ARG A 165 12.32 -28.15 17.61
N LYS A 166 11.87 -26.91 17.38
CA LYS A 166 12.00 -26.24 16.08
C LYS A 166 12.06 -24.73 16.30
N ILE A 167 13.04 -24.08 15.67
CA ILE A 167 13.20 -22.62 15.73
C ILE A 167 11.91 -21.95 15.26
N HIS A 168 11.43 -20.93 15.99
CA HIS A 168 10.17 -20.21 15.77
C HIS A 168 8.88 -20.94 16.17
N TYR A 169 9.00 -22.10 16.83
CA TYR A 169 7.86 -22.88 17.32
C TYR A 169 7.99 -23.15 18.81
N HIS A 170 6.86 -23.35 19.48
CA HIS A 170 6.85 -23.86 20.84
C HIS A 170 7.34 -25.31 20.87
N ASP A 171 8.25 -25.61 21.78
CA ASP A 171 8.68 -26.98 22.04
C ASP A 171 7.48 -27.86 22.42
N HIS A 172 7.48 -29.09 21.94
CA HIS A 172 6.52 -30.11 22.37
C HIS A 172 7.22 -31.08 23.31
N ILE A 173 6.60 -31.36 24.45
CA ILE A 173 7.06 -32.36 25.42
C ILE A 173 5.84 -33.22 25.79
N GLY A 174 5.94 -34.53 25.57
CA GLY A 174 4.85 -35.46 25.84
C GLY A 174 5.32 -36.89 26.08
N GLU A 175 4.42 -37.73 26.60
CA GLU A 175 4.65 -39.17 26.69
C GLU A 175 4.00 -39.89 25.50
N ILE A 176 4.71 -40.88 24.97
CA ILE A 176 4.20 -41.80 23.95
C ILE A 176 4.32 -43.23 24.44
N VAL A 177 3.47 -44.12 23.91
CA VAL A 177 3.55 -45.56 24.17
C VAL A 177 3.94 -46.28 22.88
N VAL A 178 5.08 -46.94 22.89
CA VAL A 178 5.53 -47.80 21.78
C VAL A 178 5.05 -49.23 22.06
N LYS A 179 4.30 -49.80 21.13
CA LYS A 179 3.86 -51.20 21.14
C LYS A 179 4.70 -52.05 20.17
N SER A 180 4.48 -53.36 20.14
CA SER A 180 5.09 -54.22 19.12
C SER A 180 4.69 -53.79 17.71
N GLY A 181 5.60 -53.98 16.75
CA GLY A 181 5.43 -53.51 15.37
C GLY A 181 5.69 -52.02 15.19
N THR A 182 5.13 -51.45 14.11
CA THR A 182 5.31 -50.03 13.76
C THR A 182 4.22 -49.17 14.37
N ASN A 183 4.61 -48.22 15.20
CA ASN A 183 3.74 -47.23 15.82
C ASN A 183 3.89 -45.92 15.07
N THR A 184 2.77 -45.32 14.63
CA THR A 184 2.82 -44.01 13.97
C THR A 184 2.32 -42.93 14.94
N VAL A 185 3.14 -41.90 15.15
CA VAL A 185 2.78 -40.72 15.96
C VAL A 185 2.80 -39.51 15.04
N LYS A 186 1.72 -38.72 15.06
CA LYS A 186 1.61 -37.47 14.29
C LYS A 186 1.49 -36.31 15.26
N LEU A 187 2.35 -35.30 15.12
CA LEU A 187 2.39 -34.13 16.00
C LEU A 187 2.55 -32.85 15.20
N SER A 188 1.85 -31.80 15.62
CA SER A 188 1.98 -30.46 15.04
C SER A 188 2.52 -29.49 16.08
N LEU A 189 3.56 -28.73 15.73
CA LEU A 189 4.10 -27.66 16.56
C LEU A 189 3.37 -26.36 16.26
N ARG A 190 3.22 -25.53 17.30
CA ARG A 190 2.58 -24.22 17.16
C ARG A 190 3.65 -23.16 16.97
N LYS A 191 3.52 -22.34 15.93
CA LYS A 191 4.39 -21.17 15.73
C LYS A 191 4.30 -20.22 16.91
N ILE A 192 5.42 -19.61 17.25
CA ILE A 192 5.48 -18.53 18.23
C ILE A 192 4.91 -17.27 17.57
N LYS A 193 3.96 -16.64 18.25
CA LYS A 193 3.35 -15.37 17.84
C LYS A 193 3.64 -14.30 18.88
N ILE A 194 3.96 -13.10 18.40
CA ILE A 194 4.13 -11.90 19.21
C ILE A 194 2.94 -10.97 18.98
N ARG A 195 2.37 -10.46 20.08
CA ARG A 195 1.32 -9.44 20.04
C ARG A 195 1.92 -8.04 19.96
N LEU A 196 1.67 -7.32 18.87
CA LEU A 196 2.02 -5.92 18.70
C LEU A 196 0.84 -5.05 19.15
N ASN A 197 1.01 -4.28 20.22
CA ASN A 197 0.05 -3.26 20.64
C ASN A 197 0.46 -1.96 19.95
N LEU A 198 -0.12 -1.68 18.78
CA LEU A 198 0.20 -0.52 17.97
C LEU A 198 -0.65 0.68 18.39
N ARG A 199 0.00 1.81 18.62
CA ARG A 199 -0.60 3.13 18.79
C ARG A 199 0.01 4.09 17.79
N SER A 200 -0.72 5.14 17.43
CA SER A 200 -0.15 6.24 16.67
C SER A 200 -0.50 7.59 17.29
N ASP A 201 0.28 8.58 16.88
CA ASP A 201 0.06 9.99 17.14
C ASP A 201 0.06 10.70 15.77
N PRO A 202 -1.10 11.17 15.27
CA PRO A 202 -2.43 11.12 15.88
C PRO A 202 -3.04 9.71 15.95
N ILE A 203 -3.98 9.52 16.87
CA ILE A 203 -4.77 8.28 17.03
C ILE A 203 -5.79 8.11 15.88
N GLY A 204 -6.19 6.88 15.56
CA GLY A 204 -7.10 6.59 14.45
C GLY A 204 -6.41 6.49 13.09
N ALA A 205 -5.08 6.29 13.07
CA ALA A 205 -4.34 6.05 11.84
C ALA A 205 -4.67 4.68 11.28
N GLU A 206 -4.92 4.63 9.98
CA GLU A 206 -5.17 3.40 9.27
C GLU A 206 -3.90 2.55 9.24
N VAL A 207 -4.05 1.28 9.59
CA VAL A 207 -2.97 0.31 9.64
C VAL A 207 -3.18 -0.71 8.53
N LEU A 208 -2.14 -0.91 7.72
CA LEU A 208 -2.07 -1.92 6.68
C LEU A 208 -0.95 -2.90 7.00
N LEU A 209 -1.22 -4.19 6.80
CA LEU A 209 -0.24 -5.26 6.90
C LEU A 209 -0.14 -5.94 5.54
N ASN A 210 1.07 -5.95 4.95
CA ASN A 210 1.30 -6.43 3.58
C ASN A 210 0.37 -5.76 2.55
N GLY A 211 0.15 -4.45 2.70
CA GLY A 211 -0.72 -3.66 1.82
C GLY A 211 -2.23 -3.86 2.01
N ARG A 212 -2.66 -4.70 2.95
CA ARG A 212 -4.10 -4.91 3.26
C ARG A 212 -4.48 -4.15 4.53
N LYS A 213 -5.55 -3.35 4.49
CA LYS A 213 -6.10 -2.69 5.69
C LYS A 213 -6.49 -3.74 6.73
N VAL A 214 -5.92 -3.63 7.94
CA VAL A 214 -6.23 -4.50 9.08
C VAL A 214 -7.03 -3.77 10.17
N GLY A 215 -7.07 -2.44 10.13
CA GLY A 215 -7.86 -1.63 11.04
C GLY A 215 -7.27 -0.23 11.23
N GLU A 216 -7.53 0.37 12.38
CA GLU A 216 -7.04 1.70 12.77
C GLU A 216 -6.45 1.65 14.18
N THR A 217 -5.49 2.52 14.48
CA THR A 217 -4.88 2.59 15.82
C THR A 217 -5.86 3.15 16.86
N PRO A 218 -5.82 2.68 18.12
CA PRO A 218 -4.96 1.62 18.64
C PRO A 218 -5.44 0.23 18.21
N ILE A 219 -4.51 -0.64 17.83
CA ILE A 219 -4.82 -2.00 17.37
C ILE A 219 -3.82 -3.01 17.93
N ASN A 220 -4.32 -4.22 18.21
CA ASN A 220 -3.49 -5.36 18.57
C ASN A 220 -3.34 -6.26 17.34
N LEU A 221 -2.12 -6.51 16.90
CA LEU A 221 -1.81 -7.44 15.81
C LEU A 221 -1.05 -8.64 16.37
N GLU A 222 -1.25 -9.82 15.80
CA GLU A 222 -0.41 -10.98 16.07
C GLU A 222 0.49 -11.25 14.85
N VAL A 223 1.79 -11.33 15.08
CA VAL A 223 2.79 -11.58 14.04
C VAL A 223 3.61 -12.80 14.44
N GLU A 224 3.80 -13.73 13.51
CA GLU A 224 4.65 -14.91 13.71
C GLU A 224 6.11 -14.49 13.79
N GLU A 225 6.91 -15.13 14.65
CA GLU A 225 8.31 -14.74 14.90
C GLU A 225 9.20 -14.75 13.64
N ASP A 226 8.93 -15.67 12.70
CA ASP A 226 9.64 -15.79 11.43
C ASP A 226 9.06 -14.91 10.32
N ALA A 227 7.90 -14.29 10.54
CA ALA A 227 7.27 -13.43 9.55
C ALA A 227 7.99 -12.07 9.45
N ARG A 228 7.98 -11.52 8.23
CA ARG A 228 8.48 -10.16 7.95
C ARG A 228 7.42 -9.33 7.23
N PRO A 229 6.26 -9.07 7.87
CA PRO A 229 5.22 -8.33 7.20
C PRO A 229 5.60 -6.85 7.07
N ALA A 230 5.28 -6.26 5.92
CA ALA A 230 5.35 -4.83 5.71
C ALA A 230 4.22 -4.15 6.49
N LEU A 231 4.57 -3.26 7.42
CA LEU A 231 3.61 -2.46 8.18
C LEU A 231 3.57 -1.04 7.60
N THR A 232 2.38 -0.60 7.21
CA THR A 232 2.14 0.78 6.81
C THR A 232 1.13 1.41 7.75
N VAL A 233 1.41 2.62 8.21
CA VAL A 233 0.50 3.42 9.04
C VAL A 233 0.29 4.77 8.39
N ARG A 234 -0.96 5.10 8.05
CA ARG A 234 -1.30 6.33 7.33
C ARG A 234 -2.40 7.11 8.04
N TYR A 235 -2.29 8.43 8.00
CA TYR A 235 -3.28 9.36 8.54
C TYR A 235 -3.41 10.57 7.59
N PRO A 236 -4.62 11.09 7.32
CA PRO A 236 -4.81 12.22 6.42
C PRO A 236 -3.96 13.43 6.81
N THR A 237 -3.30 14.08 5.84
CA THR A 237 -2.41 15.24 6.04
C THR A 237 -1.05 14.94 6.71
N TYR A 238 -0.74 13.67 6.98
CA TYR A 238 0.54 13.25 7.56
C TYR A 238 1.34 12.40 6.57
N ARG A 239 2.66 12.39 6.75
CA ARG A 239 3.56 11.47 6.04
C ARG A 239 3.27 10.06 6.52
N GLU A 240 3.06 9.15 5.57
CA GLU A 240 2.88 7.73 5.91
C GLU A 240 4.16 7.15 6.52
N PHE A 241 3.98 6.29 7.51
CA PHE A 241 5.03 5.42 8.01
C PHE A 241 4.98 4.10 7.24
N SER A 242 6.13 3.61 6.79
CA SER A 242 6.25 2.28 6.18
C SER A 242 7.53 1.60 6.67
N GLY A 243 7.44 0.33 7.10
CA GLY A 243 8.59 -0.45 7.49
C GLY A 243 8.25 -1.91 7.77
N ASP A 244 9.24 -2.79 7.59
CA ASP A 244 9.07 -4.21 7.88
C ASP A 244 9.10 -4.48 9.39
N VAL A 245 8.20 -5.34 9.84
CA VAL A 245 8.25 -5.91 11.20
C VAL A 245 9.25 -7.06 11.18
N ARG A 246 10.30 -6.97 12.00
CA ARG A 246 11.27 -8.06 12.17
C ARG A 246 11.38 -8.43 13.63
N ILE A 247 11.25 -9.71 13.96
CA ILE A 247 11.33 -10.20 15.34
C ILE A 247 12.66 -10.92 15.51
N GLU A 248 13.46 -10.47 16.48
CA GLU A 248 14.74 -11.10 16.79
C GLU A 248 14.93 -11.19 18.30
N GLY A 249 14.96 -12.44 18.79
CA GLY A 249 15.06 -12.73 20.21
C GLY A 249 13.94 -12.04 20.97
N ASN A 250 14.29 -11.14 21.90
CA ASN A 250 13.32 -10.45 22.74
C ASN A 250 13.02 -9.01 22.27
N ARG A 251 13.13 -8.75 20.96
CA ARG A 251 12.87 -7.43 20.35
C ARG A 251 12.06 -7.55 19.06
N VAL A 252 11.16 -6.59 18.87
CA VAL A 252 10.52 -6.29 17.58
C VAL A 252 11.20 -5.08 16.99
N PHE A 253 11.59 -5.15 15.73
CA PHE A 253 12.15 -4.03 14.98
C PHE A 253 11.11 -3.52 13.99
N LEU A 254 10.97 -2.20 13.92
CA LEU A 254 10.28 -1.50 12.84
C LEU A 254 11.29 -0.54 12.20
N GLY A 255 11.79 -0.89 11.02
CA GLY A 255 13.00 -0.27 10.47
C GLY A 255 14.18 -0.44 11.45
N ASP A 256 14.84 0.67 11.78
CA ASP A 256 15.99 0.68 12.71
C ASP A 256 15.58 0.76 14.19
N THR A 257 14.30 0.96 14.50
CA THR A 257 13.83 1.14 15.88
C THR A 257 13.48 -0.19 16.52
N ALA A 258 14.04 -0.47 17.70
CA ALA A 258 13.82 -1.71 18.45
C ALA A 258 12.87 -1.51 19.64
N TYR A 259 11.88 -2.38 19.75
CA TYR A 259 10.87 -2.41 20.81
C TYR A 259 11.03 -3.69 21.65
N PRO A 260 11.12 -3.59 22.98
CA PRO A 260 11.29 -4.76 23.83
C PRO A 260 10.02 -5.61 23.85
N VAL A 261 10.20 -6.93 23.75
CA VAL A 261 9.13 -7.91 23.96
C VAL A 261 9.07 -8.26 25.45
N ARG A 262 7.86 -8.22 26.01
CA ARG A 262 7.57 -8.68 27.38
C ARG A 262 6.34 -9.59 27.32
N ARG A 263 6.46 -10.82 27.83
CA ARG A 263 5.38 -11.81 27.84
C ARG A 263 4.73 -11.96 26.44
N PHE A 264 5.56 -12.17 25.41
CA PHE A 264 5.13 -12.28 24.00
C PHE A 264 4.35 -11.07 23.47
N SER A 265 4.60 -9.88 24.01
CA SER A 265 3.97 -8.64 23.53
C SER A 265 4.97 -7.48 23.45
N ALA A 266 4.84 -6.66 22.41
CA ALA A 266 5.57 -5.41 22.24
C ALA A 266 4.58 -4.25 22.11
N SER A 267 4.82 -3.16 22.83
CA SER A 267 4.04 -1.93 22.72
C SER A 267 4.80 -0.93 21.85
N ILE A 268 4.14 -0.43 20.81
CA ILE A 268 4.76 0.38 19.76
C ILE A 268 3.94 1.66 19.61
N LEU A 269 4.62 2.81 19.63
CA LEU A 269 4.03 4.10 19.34
C LEU A 269 4.67 4.67 18.08
N ILE A 270 3.89 4.83 17.02
CA ILE A 270 4.31 5.45 15.77
C ILE A 270 3.87 6.91 15.77
N ARG A 271 4.83 7.83 15.80
CA ARG A 271 4.55 9.27 15.66
C ARG A 271 4.65 9.64 14.19
N LEU A 272 3.54 10.07 13.60
CA LEU A 272 3.51 10.50 12.21
C LEU A 272 3.92 11.98 12.12
N GLU A 273 4.67 12.31 11.07
CA GLU A 273 5.09 13.68 10.79
C GLU A 273 3.99 14.39 9.96
N LYS A 274 3.46 15.52 10.45
CA LYS A 274 2.47 16.30 9.69
C LYS A 274 3.11 16.84 8.42
N LEU A 275 2.43 16.74 7.28
CA LEU A 275 2.97 17.28 6.03
C LEU A 275 3.07 18.80 6.11
N PRO A 276 4.16 19.40 5.59
CA PRO A 276 4.24 20.85 5.44
C PRO A 276 3.03 21.40 4.66
N PRO A 277 2.50 22.57 5.05
CA PRO A 277 1.39 23.18 4.32
C PRO A 277 1.81 23.56 2.89
N GLY A 278 0.81 23.74 2.02
CA GLY A 278 0.97 24.30 0.69
C GLY A 278 0.60 25.79 0.63
N VAL A 279 0.82 26.38 -0.54
CA VAL A 279 0.44 27.76 -0.85
C VAL A 279 -0.73 27.77 -1.82
N LEU A 280 -1.74 28.60 -1.59
CA LEU A 280 -2.84 28.82 -2.53
C LEU A 280 -2.82 30.25 -3.08
N LEU A 281 -2.75 30.37 -4.40
CA LEU A 281 -2.93 31.64 -5.13
C LEU A 281 -4.33 31.69 -5.75
N VAL A 282 -5.15 32.63 -5.32
CA VAL A 282 -6.53 32.80 -5.79
C VAL A 282 -6.62 34.07 -6.64
N ARG A 283 -7.13 33.93 -7.86
CA ARG A 283 -7.41 35.05 -8.77
C ARG A 283 -8.84 34.97 -9.27
N SER A 284 -9.40 36.13 -9.61
CA SER A 284 -10.73 36.22 -10.21
C SER A 284 -10.78 37.22 -11.36
N ASP A 285 -11.72 37.01 -12.27
CA ASP A 285 -12.17 37.99 -13.26
C ASP A 285 -13.68 38.22 -13.07
N PRO A 286 -14.13 39.40 -12.61
CA PRO A 286 -13.33 40.58 -12.26
C PRO A 286 -12.65 40.45 -10.89
N LYS A 287 -11.49 41.10 -10.72
CA LYS A 287 -10.72 41.16 -9.46
C LYS A 287 -11.54 41.75 -8.29
N GLY A 288 -11.11 41.52 -7.05
CA GLY A 288 -11.76 42.06 -5.85
C GLY A 288 -12.97 41.24 -5.38
N ALA A 289 -13.08 39.99 -5.83
CA ALA A 289 -14.02 39.02 -5.27
C ALA A 289 -13.54 38.54 -3.89
N GLU A 290 -14.45 38.46 -2.93
CA GLU A 290 -14.30 37.78 -1.66
C GLU A 290 -13.98 36.30 -1.88
N VAL A 291 -13.11 35.75 -1.05
CA VAL A 291 -12.67 34.36 -1.08
C VAL A 291 -13.01 33.72 0.25
N HIS A 292 -13.71 32.60 0.19
CA HIS A 292 -13.91 31.71 1.33
C HIS A 292 -13.21 30.38 1.05
N LEU A 293 -12.50 29.86 2.04
CA LEU A 293 -11.89 28.53 2.03
C LEU A 293 -12.50 27.73 3.19
N ASP A 294 -13.07 26.56 2.89
CA ASP A 294 -13.81 25.71 3.83
C ASP A 294 -14.85 26.51 4.63
N GLY A 295 -15.62 27.34 3.92
CA GLY A 295 -16.65 28.22 4.47
C GLY A 295 -16.14 29.49 5.16
N ARG A 296 -14.85 29.60 5.50
CA ARG A 296 -14.29 30.77 6.20
C ARG A 296 -13.80 31.84 5.23
N PHE A 297 -14.16 33.10 5.47
CA PHE A 297 -13.61 34.23 4.72
C PHE A 297 -12.09 34.36 4.96
N VAL A 298 -11.31 34.38 3.88
CA VAL A 298 -9.84 34.40 3.90
C VAL A 298 -9.22 35.62 3.19
N GLY A 299 -10.04 36.46 2.56
CA GLY A 299 -9.60 37.71 1.94
C GLY A 299 -10.29 38.00 0.60
N ILE A 300 -9.70 38.90 -0.19
CA ILE A 300 -10.20 39.29 -1.52
C ILE A 300 -9.14 39.04 -2.60
N THR A 301 -9.59 38.75 -3.81
CA THR A 301 -8.72 38.44 -4.96
C THR A 301 -8.04 39.68 -5.56
N PRO A 302 -6.77 39.59 -6.02
CA PRO A 302 -5.89 38.43 -5.93
C PRO A 302 -5.39 38.19 -4.50
N LEU A 303 -5.39 36.92 -4.06
CA LEU A 303 -5.03 36.51 -2.70
C LEU A 303 -3.93 35.44 -2.74
N LYS A 304 -2.96 35.52 -1.83
CA LYS A 304 -1.98 34.47 -1.55
C LYS A 304 -2.15 33.97 -0.12
N LEU A 305 -2.43 32.69 0.05
CA LEU A 305 -2.46 32.02 1.35
C LEU A 305 -1.22 31.14 1.48
N GLU A 306 -0.35 31.43 2.45
CA GLU A 306 0.96 30.76 2.55
C GLU A 306 0.95 29.43 3.30
N LYS A 307 -0.06 29.21 4.15
CA LYS A 307 -0.15 28.04 5.04
C LYS A 307 -1.51 27.39 4.94
N VAL A 308 -1.77 26.75 3.80
CA VAL A 308 -2.99 25.96 3.60
C VAL A 308 -2.69 24.50 3.88
N GLU A 309 -3.55 23.83 4.65
CA GLU A 309 -3.37 22.40 4.92
C GLU A 309 -3.35 21.59 3.62
N VAL A 310 -2.69 20.43 3.64
CA VAL A 310 -2.63 19.55 2.47
C VAL A 310 -3.95 18.80 2.38
N GLY A 311 -4.54 18.73 1.19
CA GLY A 311 -5.81 18.04 1.00
C GLY A 311 -6.72 18.75 0.00
N LYS A 312 -7.97 18.32 -0.02
CA LYS A 312 -9.04 18.97 -0.79
C LYS A 312 -9.68 20.03 0.10
N HIS A 313 -9.86 21.21 -0.45
CA HIS A 313 -10.52 22.33 0.22
C HIS A 313 -11.68 22.82 -0.64
N GLU A 314 -12.79 23.13 0.00
CA GLU A 314 -13.89 23.81 -0.67
C GLU A 314 -13.51 25.28 -0.80
N ILE A 315 -13.60 25.84 -2.01
CA ILE A 315 -13.38 27.25 -2.26
C ILE A 315 -14.65 27.87 -2.82
N SER A 316 -15.05 29.02 -2.27
CA SER A 316 -16.04 29.86 -2.94
C SER A 316 -15.52 31.26 -3.14
N ILE A 317 -15.85 31.85 -4.28
CA ILE A 317 -15.59 33.26 -4.55
C ILE A 317 -16.90 34.00 -4.84
N PHE A 318 -17.01 35.22 -4.33
CA PHE A 318 -18.20 36.04 -4.46
C PHE A 318 -17.82 37.50 -4.71
N LYS A 319 -18.61 38.19 -5.51
CA LYS A 319 -18.47 39.63 -5.69
C LYS A 319 -19.86 40.22 -5.81
N ASP A 320 -20.08 41.38 -5.20
CA ASP A 320 -21.36 42.07 -5.28
C ASP A 320 -21.86 42.23 -6.73
N GLY A 321 -23.13 41.94 -6.93
CA GLY A 321 -23.77 41.85 -8.25
C GLY A 321 -23.45 40.59 -9.06
N PHE A 322 -22.62 39.65 -8.59
CA PHE A 322 -22.35 38.38 -9.28
C PHE A 322 -22.81 37.18 -8.44
N ASP A 323 -23.16 36.09 -9.11
CA ASP A 323 -23.44 34.82 -8.43
C ASP A 323 -22.17 34.28 -7.75
N ARG A 324 -22.35 33.67 -6.58
CA ARG A 324 -21.26 32.97 -5.88
C ARG A 324 -20.83 31.73 -6.69
N LEU A 325 -19.53 31.60 -6.91
CA LEU A 325 -18.95 30.42 -7.55
C LEU A 325 -18.38 29.51 -6.47
N TYR A 326 -18.77 28.24 -6.50
CA TYR A 326 -18.27 27.16 -5.64
C TYR A 326 -17.41 26.20 -6.45
N ASP A 327 -16.29 25.76 -5.90
CA ASP A 327 -15.37 24.79 -6.51
C ASP A 327 -14.56 24.04 -5.43
N GLU A 328 -13.73 23.09 -5.85
CA GLU A 328 -12.77 22.39 -4.99
C GLU A 328 -11.33 22.68 -5.46
N VAL A 329 -10.42 22.92 -4.51
CA VAL A 329 -8.98 23.02 -4.79
C VAL A 329 -8.20 21.97 -4.02
N LYS A 330 -7.31 21.27 -4.72
CA LYS A 330 -6.38 20.32 -4.10
C LYS A 330 -5.06 21.03 -3.78
N ILE A 331 -4.67 21.01 -2.52
CA ILE A 331 -3.41 21.52 -2.00
C ILE A 331 -2.45 20.36 -1.78
N GLU A 332 -1.24 20.51 -2.29
CA GLU A 332 -0.17 19.52 -2.15
C GLU A 332 0.98 20.11 -1.31
N SER A 333 1.60 19.27 -0.47
CA SER A 333 2.67 19.67 0.44
C SER A 333 3.79 20.41 -0.29
N GLY A 334 4.12 21.63 0.17
CA GLY A 334 5.21 22.45 -0.38
C GLY A 334 5.01 22.96 -1.81
N ARG A 335 3.83 22.73 -2.43
CA ARG A 335 3.51 23.21 -3.78
C ARG A 335 2.60 24.44 -3.76
N ILE A 336 2.62 25.19 -4.86
CA ILE A 336 1.72 26.33 -5.09
C ILE A 336 0.54 25.85 -5.93
N ALA A 337 -0.64 25.79 -5.33
CA ALA A 337 -1.90 25.65 -6.05
C ALA A 337 -2.36 27.00 -6.58
N VAL A 338 -2.94 27.03 -7.79
CA VAL A 338 -3.46 28.26 -8.40
C VAL A 338 -4.91 28.07 -8.79
N TYR A 339 -5.80 28.83 -8.15
CA TYR A 339 -7.22 28.90 -8.47
C TYR A 339 -7.53 30.17 -9.28
N ARG A 340 -8.31 30.02 -10.36
CA ARG A 340 -8.77 31.13 -11.21
C ARG A 340 -10.28 31.01 -11.44
N GLY A 341 -11.05 31.85 -10.78
CA GLY A 341 -12.50 31.91 -10.98
C GLY A 341 -12.94 33.01 -11.94
N VAL A 342 -13.97 32.74 -12.74
CA VAL A 342 -14.60 33.74 -13.60
C VAL A 342 -16.02 33.97 -13.11
N LEU A 343 -16.34 35.20 -12.74
CA LEU A 343 -17.67 35.60 -12.29
C LEU A 343 -18.38 36.35 -13.42
N GLY A 344 -19.61 35.93 -13.73
CA GLY A 344 -20.40 36.54 -14.79
C GLY A 344 -19.98 36.12 -16.21
N GLY A 345 -20.54 36.81 -17.20
CA GLY A 345 -20.32 36.53 -18.62
C GLY A 345 -20.05 37.79 -19.43
N LYS A 346 -19.76 37.63 -20.72
CA LYS A 346 -19.46 38.74 -21.63
C LYS A 346 -20.53 38.89 -22.70
N VAL A 347 -20.62 40.07 -23.28
CA VAL A 347 -21.37 40.33 -24.51
C VAL A 347 -20.38 40.79 -25.57
N GLU A 348 -20.44 40.16 -26.74
CA GLU A 348 -19.73 40.57 -27.94
C GLU A 348 -20.74 41.15 -28.93
N VAL A 349 -20.48 42.37 -29.41
CA VAL A 349 -21.38 43.10 -30.30
C VAL A 349 -20.63 43.50 -31.56
N LYS A 350 -21.12 43.02 -32.71
CA LYS A 350 -20.64 43.37 -34.06
C LYS A 350 -21.72 44.14 -34.80
N SER A 351 -21.34 44.97 -35.76
CA SER A 351 -22.32 45.61 -36.65
C SER A 351 -21.82 45.73 -38.08
N VAL A 352 -22.79 45.85 -38.99
CA VAL A 352 -22.55 46.13 -40.40
C VAL A 352 -23.41 47.34 -40.78
N PRO A 353 -22.80 48.48 -41.16
CA PRO A 353 -21.36 48.77 -41.17
C PRO A 353 -20.76 48.96 -39.76
N GLU A 354 -19.49 48.62 -39.57
CA GLU A 354 -18.76 48.73 -38.28
C GLU A 354 -18.67 50.16 -37.74
N GLY A 355 -18.23 50.32 -36.49
CA GLY A 355 -18.13 51.62 -35.81
C GLY A 355 -19.47 52.16 -35.29
N ALA A 356 -20.52 51.32 -35.19
CA ALA A 356 -21.75 51.69 -34.53
C ALA A 356 -21.55 51.80 -33.01
N GLU A 357 -22.16 52.81 -32.38
CA GLU A 357 -22.19 52.99 -30.93
C GLU A 357 -23.03 51.89 -30.28
N VAL A 358 -22.50 51.31 -29.19
CA VAL A 358 -23.16 50.26 -28.40
C VAL A 358 -23.52 50.82 -27.03
N ILE A 359 -24.80 50.73 -26.70
CA ILE A 359 -25.38 51.17 -25.44
C ILE A 359 -26.04 49.95 -24.77
N LEU A 360 -25.60 49.62 -23.56
CA LEU A 360 -26.06 48.49 -22.78
C LEU A 360 -26.85 48.98 -21.55
N ASN A 361 -28.13 48.61 -21.43
CA ASN A 361 -29.04 49.09 -20.38
C ASN A 361 -29.01 50.63 -20.22
N GLY A 362 -28.98 51.36 -21.33
CA GLY A 362 -28.93 52.82 -21.35
C GLY A 362 -27.55 53.43 -21.13
N ARG A 363 -26.52 52.64 -20.78
CA ARG A 363 -25.14 53.11 -20.62
C ARG A 363 -24.31 52.83 -21.87
N ARG A 364 -23.68 53.85 -22.45
CA ARG A 364 -22.72 53.69 -23.56
C ARG A 364 -21.51 52.88 -23.10
N ILE A 365 -21.16 51.83 -23.85
CA ILE A 365 -20.03 50.93 -23.54
C ILE A 365 -18.93 50.88 -24.61
N GLY A 366 -19.16 51.44 -25.81
CA GLY A 366 -18.13 51.53 -26.85
C GLY A 366 -18.69 51.60 -28.26
N HIS A 367 -17.90 51.18 -29.25
CA HIS A 367 -18.32 51.01 -30.65
C HIS A 367 -18.00 49.60 -31.14
N THR A 368 -18.79 49.08 -32.08
CA THR A 368 -18.56 47.75 -32.67
C THR A 368 -17.33 47.73 -33.60
N PRO A 369 -16.57 46.61 -33.67
CA PRO A 369 -16.73 45.40 -32.85
C PRO A 369 -16.31 45.65 -31.38
N LEU A 370 -17.14 45.19 -30.44
CA LEU A 370 -16.96 45.42 -29.02
C LEU A 370 -17.11 44.11 -28.24
N ARG A 371 -16.21 43.87 -27.29
CA ARG A 371 -16.37 42.82 -26.26
C ARG A 371 -16.42 43.46 -24.88
N SER A 372 -17.47 43.18 -24.12
CA SER A 372 -17.67 43.77 -22.80
C SER A 372 -16.69 43.21 -21.75
N PRO A 373 -16.46 43.94 -20.63
CA PRO A 373 -16.01 43.34 -19.37
C PRO A 373 -16.98 42.24 -18.89
N GLN A 374 -16.61 41.54 -17.81
CA GLN A 374 -17.54 40.62 -17.15
C GLN A 374 -18.75 41.37 -16.62
N LEU A 375 -19.92 40.89 -17.00
CA LEU A 375 -21.22 41.39 -16.60
C LEU A 375 -21.88 40.36 -15.67
N PRO A 376 -22.58 40.82 -14.62
CA PRO A 376 -23.51 40.00 -13.87
C PRO A 376 -24.39 39.10 -14.75
N PRO A 377 -24.73 37.90 -14.30
CA PRO A 377 -25.79 37.11 -14.93
C PRO A 377 -27.11 37.89 -14.94
N GLY A 378 -27.82 37.89 -16.07
CA GLY A 378 -29.06 38.64 -16.19
C GLY A 378 -29.45 38.97 -17.63
N SER A 379 -30.59 39.65 -17.79
CA SER A 379 -31.06 40.12 -19.09
C SER A 379 -30.63 41.57 -19.31
N TYR A 380 -30.00 41.83 -20.46
CA TYR A 380 -29.53 43.14 -20.87
C TYR A 380 -30.23 43.57 -22.16
N THR A 381 -30.54 44.86 -22.25
CA THR A 381 -31.01 45.50 -23.46
C THR A 381 -29.83 46.19 -24.15
N VAL A 382 -29.60 45.87 -25.41
CA VAL A 382 -28.52 46.40 -26.24
C VAL A 382 -29.12 47.27 -27.33
N LEU A 383 -28.70 48.54 -27.37
CA LEU A 383 -28.96 49.46 -28.47
C LEU A 383 -27.70 49.61 -29.30
N ILE A 384 -27.82 49.36 -30.61
CA ILE A 384 -26.78 49.59 -31.61
C ILE A 384 -27.22 50.77 -32.47
N ARG A 385 -26.45 51.85 -32.45
CA ARG A 385 -26.79 53.12 -33.09
C ARG A 385 -25.65 53.62 -33.96
N LYS A 386 -25.96 54.09 -35.17
CA LYS A 386 -24.97 54.76 -36.03
C LYS A 386 -25.62 55.95 -36.72
N PRO A 387 -25.00 57.15 -36.73
CA PRO A 387 -25.53 58.30 -37.46
C PRO A 387 -25.84 57.95 -38.92
N GLY A 388 -27.02 58.33 -39.41
CA GLY A 388 -27.50 57.97 -40.76
C GLY A 388 -28.21 56.62 -40.85
N PHE A 389 -28.21 55.80 -39.80
CA PHE A 389 -28.84 54.47 -39.78
C PHE A 389 -29.98 54.37 -38.77
N ARG A 390 -30.88 53.41 -38.99
CA ARG A 390 -31.93 53.01 -38.04
C ARG A 390 -31.32 52.28 -36.85
N ASP A 391 -31.76 52.66 -35.67
CA ASP A 391 -31.37 52.04 -34.41
C ASP A 391 -31.87 50.59 -34.32
N ILE A 392 -31.05 49.70 -33.76
CA ILE A 392 -31.42 48.30 -33.46
C ILE A 392 -31.43 48.10 -31.96
N TRP A 393 -32.56 47.60 -31.45
CA TRP A 393 -32.71 47.14 -30.07
C TRP A 393 -32.68 45.61 -30.04
N SER A 394 -31.91 45.04 -29.12
CA SER A 394 -31.85 43.60 -28.87
C SER A 394 -31.87 43.33 -27.37
N LYS A 395 -32.42 42.17 -26.97
CA LYS A 395 -32.29 41.66 -25.60
C LYS A 395 -31.34 40.47 -25.62
N VAL A 396 -30.42 40.42 -24.66
CA VAL A 396 -29.45 39.34 -24.51
C VAL A 396 -29.40 38.87 -23.05
N THR A 397 -29.38 37.56 -22.88
CA THR A 397 -29.19 36.96 -21.55
C THR A 397 -27.71 36.62 -21.37
N VAL A 398 -27.12 37.18 -20.32
CA VAL A 398 -25.75 36.88 -19.89
C VAL A 398 -25.80 35.77 -18.85
N SER A 399 -24.93 34.77 -19.01
CA SER A 399 -24.75 33.67 -18.06
C SER A 399 -23.27 33.56 -17.69
N THR A 400 -23.00 33.12 -16.46
CA THR A 400 -21.63 32.93 -15.95
C THR A 400 -20.80 32.05 -16.88
N GLY A 401 -19.57 32.48 -17.18
CA GLY A 401 -18.61 31.75 -18.02
C GLY A 401 -18.91 31.78 -19.52
N ARG A 402 -20.01 32.40 -19.97
CA ARG A 402 -20.40 32.45 -21.39
C ARG A 402 -20.18 33.83 -22.01
N THR A 403 -19.92 33.85 -23.32
CA THR A 403 -19.95 35.08 -24.13
C THR A 403 -21.17 35.02 -25.03
N ALA A 404 -22.10 35.96 -24.89
CA ALA A 404 -23.24 36.10 -25.77
C ALA A 404 -22.89 37.00 -26.96
N GLU A 405 -23.26 36.61 -28.18
CA GLU A 405 -22.94 37.37 -29.39
C GLU A 405 -24.18 38.05 -29.98
N ILE A 406 -24.02 39.30 -30.43
CA ILE A 406 -25.04 40.07 -31.11
C ILE A 406 -24.44 40.66 -32.39
N VAL A 407 -25.13 40.48 -33.52
CA VAL A 407 -24.74 41.07 -34.80
C VAL A 407 -25.85 41.99 -35.29
N GLY A 408 -25.59 43.31 -35.27
CA GLY A 408 -26.51 44.34 -35.74
C GLY A 408 -26.27 44.69 -37.22
N ARG A 409 -27.18 44.31 -38.11
CA ARG A 409 -27.15 44.74 -39.52
C ARG A 409 -28.00 46.00 -39.70
N LEU A 410 -27.35 47.17 -39.67
CA LEU A 410 -28.01 48.47 -39.66
C LEU A 410 -28.53 48.85 -41.04
N ARG A 411 -29.73 49.41 -41.10
CA ARG A 411 -30.35 49.91 -42.34
C ARG A 411 -30.24 51.43 -42.40
N PRO A 412 -29.74 52.03 -43.49
CA PRO A 412 -29.66 53.48 -43.61
C PRO A 412 -31.06 54.10 -43.59
N TYR A 413 -31.17 55.31 -43.05
CA TYR A 413 -32.30 56.17 -43.37
C TYR A 413 -32.17 56.63 -44.83
N ILE A 414 -33.31 56.88 -45.46
CA ILE A 414 -33.36 57.40 -46.82
C ILE A 414 -34.07 58.76 -46.86
N GLY A 415 -33.76 59.56 -47.87
CA GLY A 415 -34.40 60.82 -48.20
C GLY A 415 -34.61 60.96 -49.71
N ALA A 416 -34.89 62.18 -50.15
CA ALA A 416 -35.08 62.48 -51.57
C ALA A 416 -34.34 63.77 -51.98
N LEU A 417 -34.03 63.88 -53.26
CA LEU A 417 -33.40 65.03 -53.89
C LEU A 417 -34.25 65.48 -55.08
N TRP A 418 -34.76 66.71 -55.02
CA TRP A 418 -35.25 67.40 -56.20
C TRP A 418 -34.11 68.14 -56.87
N ILE A 419 -33.84 67.82 -58.14
CA ILE A 419 -32.75 68.42 -58.90
C ILE A 419 -33.23 69.00 -60.21
N SER A 420 -32.87 70.24 -60.49
CA SER A 420 -33.07 70.94 -61.76
C SER A 420 -31.74 71.47 -62.29
N SER A 421 -31.68 71.86 -63.57
CA SER A 421 -30.52 72.54 -64.14
C SER A 421 -30.93 73.58 -65.15
N ASP A 422 -29.99 74.47 -65.43
CA ASP A 422 -30.06 75.40 -66.55
C ASP A 422 -28.82 75.22 -67.45
N PRO A 423 -28.99 74.81 -68.73
CA PRO A 423 -30.25 74.42 -69.38
C PRO A 423 -30.86 73.13 -68.79
N LYS A 424 -32.17 72.94 -68.94
CA LYS A 424 -32.90 71.73 -68.52
C LYS A 424 -32.50 70.52 -69.38
N GLY A 425 -32.63 69.31 -68.84
CA GLY A 425 -32.37 68.05 -69.55
C GLY A 425 -30.97 67.46 -69.32
N ALA A 426 -30.18 68.04 -68.41
CA ALA A 426 -28.84 67.54 -68.08
C ALA A 426 -28.93 66.14 -67.46
N SER A 427 -28.00 65.26 -67.83
CA SER A 427 -27.90 63.90 -67.27
C SER A 427 -27.40 63.95 -65.82
N ILE A 428 -28.13 63.34 -64.91
CA ILE A 428 -27.87 63.33 -63.46
C ILE A 428 -27.12 62.06 -63.10
N PHE A 429 -26.01 62.20 -62.37
CA PHE A 429 -25.30 61.09 -61.73
C PHE A 429 -25.24 61.34 -60.22
N VAL A 430 -25.70 60.37 -59.43
CA VAL A 430 -25.61 60.38 -57.97
C VAL A 430 -24.63 59.30 -57.56
N ASP A 431 -23.56 59.68 -56.86
CA ASP A 431 -22.43 58.81 -56.49
C ASP A 431 -21.89 58.02 -57.69
N GLY A 432 -21.82 58.69 -58.84
CA GLY A 432 -21.35 58.12 -60.11
C GLY A 432 -22.38 57.28 -60.86
N ARG A 433 -23.57 57.02 -60.32
CA ARG A 433 -24.64 56.23 -60.98
C ARG A 433 -25.65 57.13 -61.70
N PHE A 434 -25.89 56.85 -62.99
CA PHE A 434 -26.88 57.58 -63.77
C PHE A 434 -28.28 57.44 -63.15
N SER A 435 -28.91 58.58 -62.88
CA SER A 435 -30.18 58.69 -62.14
C SER A 435 -31.29 59.38 -62.94
N GLY A 436 -31.09 59.65 -64.24
CA GLY A 436 -32.07 60.28 -65.14
C GLY A 436 -31.61 61.64 -65.66
N ARG A 437 -32.54 62.50 -66.06
CA ARG A 437 -32.27 63.87 -66.56
C ARG A 437 -33.06 64.92 -65.77
N THR A 438 -32.56 66.16 -65.69
CA THR A 438 -33.22 67.27 -64.98
C THR A 438 -34.43 67.84 -65.73
N PRO A 439 -35.48 68.37 -65.05
CA PRO A 439 -35.70 68.31 -63.60
C PRO A 439 -36.26 66.95 -63.14
N LYS A 440 -35.81 66.43 -61.98
CA LYS A 440 -36.25 65.13 -61.46
C LYS A 440 -36.25 65.06 -59.93
N LEU A 441 -37.22 64.35 -59.35
CA LEU A 441 -37.18 63.86 -57.98
C LEU A 441 -36.50 62.49 -57.93
N ILE A 442 -35.44 62.36 -57.13
CA ILE A 442 -34.76 61.10 -56.85
C ILE A 442 -35.09 60.71 -55.42
N TYR A 443 -35.74 59.57 -55.23
CA TYR A 443 -36.10 59.03 -53.91
C TYR A 443 -35.19 57.86 -53.54
N GLY A 444 -35.11 57.54 -52.25
CA GLY A 444 -34.36 56.37 -51.77
C GLY A 444 -32.85 56.60 -51.62
N LEU A 445 -32.40 57.86 -51.67
CA LEU A 445 -31.00 58.20 -51.40
C LEU A 445 -30.72 58.03 -49.91
N GLU A 446 -29.60 57.43 -49.55
CA GLU A 446 -29.20 57.29 -48.14
C GLU A 446 -29.08 58.67 -47.46
N VAL A 447 -29.22 58.73 -46.15
CA VAL A 447 -29.02 59.98 -45.40
C VAL A 447 -27.54 60.20 -45.22
N GLY A 448 -27.02 61.28 -45.79
CA GLY A 448 -25.59 61.57 -45.82
C GLY A 448 -25.25 62.62 -46.87
N GLU A 449 -23.96 62.76 -47.15
CA GLU A 449 -23.50 63.55 -48.30
C GLU A 449 -23.41 62.67 -49.53
N HIS A 450 -23.96 63.14 -50.64
CA HIS A 450 -23.93 62.47 -51.94
C HIS A 450 -23.20 63.35 -52.96
N ASP A 451 -22.38 62.72 -53.80
CA ASP A 451 -21.71 63.37 -54.91
C ASP A 451 -22.65 63.45 -56.10
N ILE A 452 -22.97 64.68 -56.52
CA ILE A 452 -23.88 64.94 -57.63
C ILE A 452 -23.08 65.49 -58.81
N ARG A 453 -23.23 64.86 -59.97
CA ARG A 453 -22.69 65.35 -61.24
C ARG A 453 -23.79 65.52 -62.26
N LEU A 454 -23.83 66.68 -62.90
CA LEU A 454 -24.70 66.97 -64.05
C LEU A 454 -23.85 67.09 -65.32
N LYS A 455 -24.33 66.53 -66.43
CA LYS A 455 -23.66 66.61 -67.74
C LYS A 455 -24.64 67.01 -68.84
N MET A 456 -24.26 67.99 -69.66
CA MET A 456 -25.00 68.43 -70.83
C MET A 456 -24.03 68.59 -72.01
N GLY A 457 -24.05 67.67 -72.98
CA GLY A 457 -23.04 67.65 -74.04
C GLY A 457 -21.62 67.52 -73.46
N THR A 458 -20.76 68.51 -73.73
CA THR A 458 -19.40 68.64 -73.18
C THR A 458 -19.34 69.37 -71.82
N ALA A 459 -20.39 70.11 -71.44
CA ALA A 459 -20.47 70.88 -70.21
C ALA A 459 -20.80 69.99 -69.00
N SER A 460 -20.29 70.35 -67.81
CA SER A 460 -20.54 69.57 -66.59
C SER A 460 -20.48 70.38 -65.31
N TRP A 461 -21.29 70.00 -64.34
CA TRP A 461 -21.27 70.54 -62.98
C TRP A 461 -21.09 69.40 -61.97
N SER A 462 -20.32 69.62 -60.91
CA SER A 462 -20.18 68.67 -59.79
C SER A 462 -20.27 69.38 -58.45
N GLY A 463 -20.92 68.75 -57.47
CA GLY A 463 -21.00 69.24 -56.10
C GLY A 463 -21.58 68.21 -55.14
N LYS A 464 -21.47 68.46 -53.83
CA LYS A 464 -22.02 67.58 -52.80
C LYS A 464 -23.39 68.09 -52.33
N VAL A 465 -24.33 67.18 -52.10
CA VAL A 465 -25.63 67.49 -51.49
C VAL A 465 -25.84 66.64 -50.24
N LYS A 466 -26.22 67.29 -49.14
CA LYS A 466 -26.56 66.62 -47.89
C LYS A 466 -28.03 66.21 -47.87
N ILE A 467 -28.30 64.92 -48.02
CA ILE A 467 -29.62 64.31 -47.88
C ILE A 467 -29.97 64.18 -46.41
N ARG A 468 -31.18 64.62 -46.03
CA ARG A 468 -31.70 64.53 -44.67
C ARG A 468 -32.88 63.57 -44.62
N ARG A 469 -33.02 62.84 -43.50
CA ARG A 469 -34.11 61.89 -43.27
C ARG A 469 -35.46 62.56 -43.51
N ASN A 470 -36.33 61.90 -44.29
CA ASN A 470 -37.70 62.33 -44.57
C ASN A 470 -37.83 63.78 -45.08
N ARG A 471 -36.79 64.33 -45.70
CA ARG A 471 -36.81 65.65 -46.33
C ARG A 471 -36.41 65.55 -47.78
N ILE A 472 -36.90 66.48 -48.58
CA ILE A 472 -36.46 66.71 -49.96
C ILE A 472 -35.35 67.76 -49.91
N ALA A 473 -34.15 67.41 -50.36
CA ALA A 473 -33.09 68.37 -50.65
C ALA A 473 -33.34 68.98 -52.05
N TYR A 474 -32.90 70.22 -52.24
CA TYR A 474 -33.09 70.94 -53.51
C TYR A 474 -31.75 71.38 -54.07
N LEU A 475 -31.53 71.16 -55.37
CA LEU A 475 -30.31 71.54 -56.07
C LEU A 475 -30.65 72.06 -57.48
N ALA A 476 -30.21 73.27 -57.83
CA ALA A 476 -30.51 73.92 -59.11
C ALA A 476 -29.30 74.64 -59.73
N PRO A 477 -28.21 73.94 -60.08
CA PRO A 477 -27.00 74.55 -60.64
C PRO A 477 -27.17 74.89 -62.12
N HIS A 478 -26.38 75.85 -62.56
CA HIS A 478 -26.18 76.17 -63.97
C HIS A 478 -25.00 75.34 -64.52
N VAL A 479 -25.19 74.67 -65.65
CA VAL A 479 -24.22 73.71 -66.22
C VAL A 479 -23.44 74.41 -67.33
N ARG A 480 -22.14 74.64 -67.13
CA ARG A 480 -21.23 75.28 -68.10
C ARG A 480 -20.07 74.38 -68.49
#